data_AF-A0A021XA04-F1
#
_entry.id   AF-A0A021XA04-F1
#
_cell.length_a   1.000
_cell.length_b   1.000
_cell.length_c   1.000
_cell.angle_alpha   90.00
_cell.angle_beta   90.00
_cell.angle_gamma   90.00
#
_symmetry.space_group_name_H-M   'P 1'
#
loop_
_entity.id
_entity.type
_entity.pdbx_description
1 polymer ?
#
loop_
_entity_poly.entity_id
_entity_poly.type
_entity_poly.pdbx_seq_one_letter_code
_entity_poly.pdbx_strand_id
1 'polypeptide(L)'
;MALSNAERQRLHYQRQKEKKKGSLKQPDNVGLAIAADPFCEWFQGQAGGFSDFALCFDMAGMKAPDIDDDSDPKSLSGEIERSFADEPERSPYARGGGSLARAEIMVGCLIDAASELARIINAYKRNQIASRLREIENADLSDPSIKKDALAEVVQLQKMHEHLDKQVRWSFPQWKLAGE
;
A
#
# COMPACT_ATOMS: atom_id res chain seq x y z
N MET A 1 3.83 32.93 -9.72
CA MET A 1 5.02 32.90 -8.84
C MET A 1 5.87 31.70 -9.21
N ALA A 2 7.18 31.85 -9.33
CA ALA A 2 8.07 30.71 -9.60
C ALA A 2 8.17 29.84 -8.34
N LEU A 3 7.90 28.53 -8.46
CA LEU A 3 8.04 27.56 -7.37
C LEU A 3 9.44 27.64 -6.75
N SER A 4 9.51 27.62 -5.42
CA SER A 4 10.78 27.62 -4.69
C SER A 4 11.56 26.32 -4.96
N ASN A 5 12.88 26.33 -4.78
CA ASN A 5 13.70 25.13 -4.99
C ASN A 5 13.27 23.95 -4.08
N ALA A 6 12.81 24.24 -2.86
CA ALA A 6 12.29 23.22 -1.95
C ALA A 6 10.96 22.60 -2.44
N GLU A 7 10.10 23.41 -3.06
CA GLU A 7 8.84 22.95 -3.64
C GLU A 7 9.08 22.12 -4.91
N ARG A 8 10.03 22.52 -5.76
CA ARG A 8 10.46 21.73 -6.93
C ARG A 8 11.02 20.37 -6.53
N GLN A 9 11.81 20.33 -5.47
CA GLN A 9 12.40 19.09 -4.97
C GLN A 9 11.35 18.17 -4.35
N ARG A 10 10.40 18.71 -3.57
CA ARG A 10 9.22 17.96 -3.08
C ARG A 10 8.40 17.36 -4.21
N LEU A 11 8.09 18.17 -5.23
CA LEU A 11 7.34 17.72 -6.40
C LEU A 11 8.10 16.65 -7.19
N HIS A 12 9.42 16.76 -7.33
CA HIS A 12 10.25 15.74 -7.96
C HIS A 12 10.20 14.41 -7.18
N TYR A 13 10.38 14.43 -5.85
CA TYR A 13 10.26 13.22 -5.03
C TYR A 13 8.86 12.63 -5.05
N GLN A 14 7.82 13.47 -5.07
CA GLN A 14 6.44 13.02 -5.18
C GLN A 14 6.19 12.32 -6.52
N ARG A 15 6.63 12.92 -7.65
CA ARG A 15 6.57 12.30 -8.97
C ARG A 15 7.36 11.00 -9.04
N GLN A 16 8.54 10.93 -8.44
CA GLN A 16 9.32 9.69 -8.39
C GLN A 16 8.64 8.62 -7.53
N LYS A 17 7.98 9.00 -6.45
CA LYS A 17 7.21 8.09 -5.60
C LYS A 17 5.96 7.57 -6.32
N GLU A 18 5.25 8.44 -7.04
CA GLU A 18 4.12 8.07 -7.90
C GLU A 18 4.55 7.16 -9.06
N LYS A 19 5.68 7.46 -9.71
CA LYS A 19 6.30 6.59 -10.72
C LYS A 19 6.67 5.23 -10.15
N LYS A 20 7.29 5.17 -8.97
CA LYS A 20 7.63 3.91 -8.29
C LYS A 20 6.39 3.13 -7.87
N LYS A 21 5.35 3.78 -7.37
CA LYS A 21 4.06 3.14 -7.07
C LYS A 21 3.43 2.56 -8.34
N GLY A 22 3.45 3.33 -9.44
CA GLY A 22 2.99 2.89 -10.75
C GLY A 22 3.77 1.67 -11.27
N SER A 23 5.10 1.70 -11.15
CA SER A 23 5.96 0.59 -11.61
C SER A 23 5.80 -0.68 -10.78
N LEU A 24 5.34 -0.61 -9.53
CA LEU A 24 5.03 -1.82 -8.75
C LEU A 24 3.83 -2.58 -9.35
N LYS A 25 2.87 -1.88 -9.95
CA LYS A 25 1.65 -2.45 -10.54
C LYS A 25 1.76 -2.80 -12.02
N GLN A 26 2.98 -2.75 -12.57
CA GLN A 26 3.26 -3.24 -13.92
C GLN A 26 3.97 -4.57 -13.82
N PRO A 27 3.61 -5.60 -14.59
CA PRO A 27 4.36 -6.84 -14.62
C PRO A 27 5.74 -6.61 -15.26
N ASP A 28 6.63 -7.57 -15.09
CA ASP A 28 7.92 -7.54 -15.77
C ASP A 28 7.75 -7.73 -17.27
N ASN A 29 8.52 -6.95 -18.04
CA ASN A 29 8.50 -6.97 -19.49
C ASN A 29 9.32 -8.13 -20.08
N VAL A 30 10.04 -8.88 -19.23
CA VAL A 30 10.86 -10.01 -19.63
C VAL A 30 10.03 -11.27 -19.41
N GLY A 31 9.54 -11.87 -20.50
CA GLY A 31 8.94 -13.20 -20.42
C GLY A 31 9.92 -14.16 -19.75
N LEU A 32 9.45 -14.96 -18.79
CA LEU A 32 10.26 -15.97 -18.13
C LEU A 32 10.57 -17.09 -19.13
N ALA A 33 11.50 -16.87 -20.06
CA ALA A 33 11.86 -17.82 -21.12
C ALA A 33 12.38 -19.18 -20.60
N ILE A 34 12.60 -19.28 -19.29
CA ILE A 34 13.06 -20.45 -18.56
C ILE A 34 11.88 -21.24 -17.95
N ALA A 35 10.68 -20.65 -17.87
CA ALA A 35 9.48 -21.34 -17.39
C ALA A 35 9.06 -22.43 -18.38
N ALA A 36 8.94 -23.67 -17.90
CA ALA A 36 8.37 -24.77 -18.67
C ALA A 36 6.84 -24.82 -18.56
N ASP A 37 6.30 -24.50 -17.36
CA ASP A 37 4.88 -24.62 -17.03
C ASP A 37 4.30 -23.26 -16.58
N PRO A 38 2.98 -23.04 -16.72
CA PRO A 38 2.30 -21.83 -16.24
C PRO A 38 2.46 -21.61 -14.72
N PHE A 39 2.55 -20.35 -14.31
CA PHE A 39 2.71 -20.01 -12.88
C PHE A 39 1.54 -20.47 -12.01
N CYS A 40 0.31 -20.48 -12.53
CA CYS A 40 -0.88 -20.95 -11.80
C CYS A 40 -0.72 -22.39 -11.30
N GLU A 41 -0.09 -23.28 -12.07
CA GLU A 41 0.12 -24.68 -11.66
C GLU A 41 1.06 -24.76 -10.45
N TRP A 42 2.14 -23.97 -10.47
CA TRP A 42 3.05 -23.86 -9.34
C TRP A 42 2.36 -23.22 -8.13
N PHE A 43 1.57 -22.17 -8.35
CA PHE A 43 0.83 -21.46 -7.30
C PHE A 43 -0.11 -22.38 -6.54
N GLN A 44 -0.86 -23.25 -7.21
CA GLN A 44 -1.77 -24.19 -6.55
C GLN A 44 -1.03 -25.13 -5.58
N GLY A 45 0.19 -25.54 -5.92
CA GLY A 45 1.02 -26.40 -5.06
C GLY A 45 1.69 -25.68 -3.88
N GLN A 46 1.80 -24.36 -3.90
CA GLN A 46 2.51 -23.56 -2.88
C GLN A 46 1.60 -22.69 -2.02
N ALA A 47 0.61 -22.06 -2.65
CA ALA A 47 -0.29 -21.09 -2.03
C ALA A 47 -1.69 -21.66 -1.77
N GLY A 48 -2.03 -22.81 -2.37
CA GLY A 48 -3.26 -23.55 -2.07
C GLY A 48 -3.31 -24.06 -0.62
N GLY A 49 -4.48 -23.99 0.02
CA GLY A 49 -4.70 -24.48 1.40
C GLY A 49 -4.28 -23.50 2.51
N PHE A 50 -3.76 -24.02 3.63
CA PHE A 50 -3.27 -23.25 4.79
C PHE A 50 -1.83 -22.72 4.57
N SER A 51 -1.60 -22.00 3.49
CA SER A 51 -0.31 -21.32 3.27
C SER A 51 -0.21 -20.05 4.14
N ASP A 52 1.01 -19.59 4.43
CA ASP A 52 1.24 -18.30 5.13
C ASP A 52 0.59 -17.13 4.38
N PHE A 53 0.53 -17.24 3.05
CA PHE A 53 -0.20 -16.31 2.20
C PHE A 53 -1.70 -16.32 2.52
N ALA A 54 -2.35 -17.48 2.50
CA ALA A 54 -3.77 -17.60 2.81
C ALA A 54 -4.10 -17.17 4.25
N LEU A 55 -3.23 -17.51 5.21
CA LEU A 55 -3.37 -17.15 6.62
C LEU A 55 -3.39 -15.63 6.83
N CYS A 56 -2.58 -14.87 6.07
CA CYS A 56 -2.60 -13.40 6.13
C CYS A 56 -3.98 -12.83 5.78
N PHE A 57 -4.64 -13.38 4.77
CA PHE A 57 -5.98 -12.94 4.37
C PHE A 57 -7.05 -13.38 5.36
N ASP A 58 -6.96 -14.62 5.87
CA ASP A 58 -7.87 -15.13 6.91
C ASP A 58 -7.83 -14.27 8.18
N MET A 59 -6.64 -13.93 8.68
CA MET A 59 -6.47 -13.00 9.81
C MET A 59 -7.02 -11.60 9.52
N ALA A 60 -6.98 -11.17 8.26
CA ALA A 60 -7.56 -9.91 7.82
C ALA A 60 -9.08 -9.98 7.59
N GLY A 61 -9.71 -11.15 7.77
CA GLY A 61 -11.14 -11.36 7.52
C GLY A 61 -11.51 -11.30 6.03
N MET A 62 -10.56 -11.65 5.15
CA MET A 62 -10.73 -11.63 3.70
C MET A 62 -10.48 -13.01 3.12
N LYS A 63 -11.16 -13.34 2.01
CA LYS A 63 -10.81 -14.53 1.23
C LYS A 63 -9.48 -14.28 0.51
N ALA A 64 -8.55 -15.21 0.65
CA ALA A 64 -7.31 -15.18 -0.13
C ALA A 64 -7.62 -15.22 -1.63
N PRO A 65 -6.96 -14.39 -2.45
CA PRO A 65 -7.13 -14.46 -3.89
C PRO A 65 -6.53 -15.75 -4.43
N ASP A 66 -7.16 -16.28 -5.47
CA ASP A 66 -6.75 -17.53 -6.12
C ASP A 66 -6.22 -17.27 -7.53
N ILE A 67 -5.34 -18.15 -8.00
CA ILE A 67 -4.74 -18.13 -9.34
C ILE A 67 -4.78 -19.58 -9.85
N ASP A 68 -5.92 -19.94 -10.42
CA ASP A 68 -6.30 -21.28 -10.86
C ASP A 68 -6.21 -21.48 -12.38
N ASP A 69 -6.05 -20.40 -13.13
CA ASP A 69 -5.86 -20.41 -14.58
C ASP A 69 -4.72 -19.48 -15.02
N ASP A 70 -4.28 -19.66 -16.26
CA ASP A 70 -3.24 -18.84 -16.89
C ASP A 70 -3.82 -17.67 -17.71
N SER A 71 -5.00 -17.16 -17.34
CA SER A 71 -5.62 -16.03 -18.04
C SER A 71 -4.87 -14.71 -17.79
N ASP A 72 -4.95 -13.81 -18.77
CA ASP A 72 -4.33 -12.49 -18.69
C ASP A 72 -4.90 -11.63 -17.54
N PRO A 73 -4.10 -10.67 -17.02
CA PRO A 73 -4.57 -9.73 -16.02
C PRO A 73 -5.80 -8.94 -16.50
N LYS A 74 -6.80 -8.88 -15.63
CA LYS A 74 -7.98 -8.05 -15.80
C LYS A 74 -8.42 -7.43 -14.50
N SER A 75 -9.00 -6.24 -14.57
CA SER A 75 -9.65 -5.61 -13.44
C SER A 75 -10.98 -6.29 -13.15
N LEU A 76 -11.38 -6.30 -11.88
CA LEU A 76 -12.63 -6.95 -11.47
C LEU A 76 -13.86 -6.35 -12.18
N SER A 77 -13.86 -5.04 -12.43
CA SER A 77 -14.99 -4.31 -13.01
C SER A 77 -14.88 -4.08 -14.52
N GLY A 78 -13.72 -4.33 -15.12
CA GLY A 78 -13.41 -3.92 -16.49
C GLY A 78 -13.12 -2.42 -16.66
N GLU A 79 -13.08 -1.64 -15.57
CA GLU A 79 -12.88 -0.17 -15.65
C GLU A 79 -11.48 0.22 -16.07
N ILE A 80 -10.47 -0.57 -15.68
CA ILE A 80 -9.08 -0.29 -16.08
C ILE A 80 -8.96 -0.44 -17.60
N GLU A 81 -9.46 -1.53 -18.15
CA GLU A 81 -9.46 -1.82 -19.59
C GLU A 81 -10.20 -0.72 -20.36
N ARG A 82 -11.37 -0.29 -19.88
CA ARG A 82 -12.10 0.84 -20.46
C ARG A 82 -11.31 2.14 -20.42
N SER A 83 -10.63 2.43 -19.31
CA SER A 83 -9.86 3.68 -19.12
C SER A 83 -8.63 3.78 -20.02
N PHE A 84 -8.14 2.66 -20.53
CA PHE A 84 -6.98 2.59 -21.44
C PHE A 84 -7.36 2.12 -22.85
N ALA A 85 -8.64 2.15 -23.23
CA ALA A 85 -9.09 1.66 -24.54
C ALA A 85 -8.44 2.43 -25.71
N ASP A 86 -8.24 3.74 -25.56
CA ASP A 86 -7.63 4.60 -26.57
C ASP A 86 -6.09 4.53 -26.59
N GLU A 87 -5.47 4.11 -25.48
CA GLU A 87 -4.01 3.99 -25.31
C GLU A 87 -3.63 2.67 -24.59
N PRO A 88 -3.87 1.49 -25.21
CA PRO A 88 -3.69 0.19 -24.54
C PRO A 88 -2.27 -0.08 -24.05
N GLU A 89 -1.26 0.46 -24.72
CA GLU A 89 0.16 0.34 -24.35
C GLU A 89 0.51 1.03 -23.04
N ARG A 90 -0.33 1.96 -22.57
CA ARG A 90 -0.20 2.61 -21.27
C ARG A 90 -0.91 1.87 -20.15
N SER A 91 -1.67 0.83 -20.48
CA SER A 91 -2.33 -0.02 -19.50
C SER A 91 -1.32 -0.63 -18.53
N PRO A 92 -1.67 -0.78 -17.24
CA PRO A 92 -0.85 -1.58 -16.32
C PRO A 92 -0.67 -3.03 -16.79
N TYR A 93 -1.54 -3.52 -17.67
CA TYR A 93 -1.52 -4.88 -18.21
C TYR A 93 -0.70 -5.02 -19.49
N ALA A 94 -0.17 -3.93 -20.05
CA ALA A 94 0.47 -3.93 -21.37
C ALA A 94 1.78 -4.72 -21.46
N ARG A 95 2.42 -5.01 -20.32
CA ARG A 95 3.81 -5.52 -20.26
C ARG A 95 3.94 -7.00 -19.95
N GLY A 96 2.83 -7.71 -19.76
CA GLY A 96 2.88 -9.12 -19.39
C GLY A 96 1.51 -9.76 -19.45
N GLY A 97 1.51 -11.07 -19.66
CA GLY A 97 0.31 -11.89 -19.76
C GLY A 97 0.31 -13.04 -18.75
N GLY A 98 -0.83 -13.72 -18.69
CA GLY A 98 -1.04 -14.90 -17.88
C GLY A 98 -1.01 -14.71 -16.37
N SER A 99 -0.93 -15.85 -15.68
CA SER A 99 -1.03 -15.98 -14.21
C SER A 99 0.11 -15.31 -13.45
N LEU A 100 1.33 -15.28 -14.02
CA LEU A 100 2.47 -14.63 -13.39
C LEU A 100 2.30 -13.11 -13.37
N ALA A 101 1.93 -12.50 -14.50
CA ALA A 101 1.68 -11.06 -14.57
C ALA A 101 0.58 -10.65 -13.59
N ARG A 102 -0.48 -11.46 -13.46
CA ARG A 102 -1.53 -11.27 -12.46
C ARG A 102 -0.99 -11.25 -11.04
N ALA A 103 -0.14 -12.21 -10.68
CA ALA A 103 0.47 -12.29 -9.35
C ALA A 103 1.35 -11.07 -9.05
N GLU A 104 2.18 -10.65 -10.01
CA GLU A 104 3.07 -9.49 -9.85
C GLU A 104 2.30 -8.18 -9.65
N ILE A 105 1.26 -7.96 -10.46
CA ILE A 105 0.36 -6.81 -10.33
C ILE A 105 -0.35 -6.86 -8.97
N MET A 106 -0.80 -8.04 -8.55
CA MET A 106 -1.49 -8.24 -7.28
C MET A 106 -0.60 -7.83 -6.09
N VAL A 107 0.67 -8.23 -6.06
CA VAL A 107 1.62 -7.80 -5.02
C VAL A 107 1.72 -6.27 -4.98
N GLY A 108 1.87 -5.62 -6.14
CA GLY A 108 1.91 -4.16 -6.24
C GLY A 108 0.63 -3.48 -5.71
N CYS A 109 -0.53 -4.03 -6.04
CA CYS A 109 -1.82 -3.55 -5.56
C CYS A 109 -2.00 -3.73 -4.05
N LEU A 110 -1.59 -4.87 -3.48
CA LEU A 110 -1.68 -5.16 -2.04
C LEU A 110 -0.77 -4.24 -1.22
N ILE A 111 0.46 -3.98 -1.69
CA ILE A 111 1.38 -3.04 -1.03
C ILE A 111 0.78 -1.63 -1.00
N ASP A 112 0.20 -1.18 -2.12
CA ASP A 112 -0.44 0.13 -2.19
C ASP A 112 -1.70 0.20 -1.31
N ALA A 113 -2.54 -0.85 -1.31
CA ALA A 113 -3.74 -0.93 -0.47
C ALA A 113 -3.38 -0.90 1.02
N ALA A 114 -2.40 -1.70 1.46
CA ALA A 114 -1.91 -1.69 2.83
C ALA A 114 -1.34 -0.32 3.22
N SER A 115 -0.59 0.32 2.31
CA SER A 115 -0.05 1.67 2.52
C SER A 115 -1.14 2.72 2.69
N GLU A 116 -2.19 2.68 1.86
CA GLU A 116 -3.32 3.62 1.96
C GLU A 116 -4.16 3.37 3.22
N LEU A 117 -4.43 2.11 3.57
CA LEU A 117 -5.12 1.78 4.82
C LEU A 117 -4.35 2.26 6.04
N ALA A 118 -3.03 2.05 6.08
CA ALA A 118 -2.17 2.55 7.14
C ALA A 118 -2.22 4.08 7.25
N ARG A 119 -2.24 4.80 6.12
CA ARG A 119 -2.41 6.26 6.08
C ARG A 119 -3.76 6.69 6.67
N ILE A 120 -4.85 6.01 6.30
CA ILE A 120 -6.20 6.30 6.82
C ILE A 120 -6.25 6.08 8.34
N ILE A 121 -5.75 4.94 8.83
CA ILE A 121 -5.68 4.62 10.26
C ILE A 121 -4.85 5.66 11.01
N ASN A 122 -3.69 6.06 10.46
CA ASN A 122 -2.82 7.07 11.05
C ASN A 122 -3.53 8.42 11.16
N ALA A 123 -4.17 8.88 10.08
CA ALA A 123 -4.92 10.13 10.05
C ALA A 123 -6.08 10.13 11.06
N TYR A 124 -6.81 9.03 11.17
CA TYR A 124 -7.86 8.85 12.17
C TYR A 124 -7.29 9.00 13.59
N LYS A 125 -6.24 8.24 13.93
CA LYS A 125 -5.62 8.29 15.26
C LYS A 125 -5.10 9.69 15.62
N ARG A 126 -4.47 10.39 14.67
CA ARG A 126 -4.02 11.78 14.87
C ARG A 126 -5.18 12.73 15.13
N ASN A 127 -6.27 12.59 14.39
CA ASN A 127 -7.46 13.42 14.59
C ASN A 127 -8.04 13.22 16.00
N GLN A 128 -8.15 11.96 16.45
CA GLN A 128 -8.59 11.66 17.82
C GLN A 128 -7.69 12.29 18.88
N ILE A 129 -6.36 12.18 18.73
CA ILE A 129 -5.39 12.80 19.64
C ILE A 129 -5.53 14.33 19.64
N ALA A 130 -5.63 14.95 18.46
CA ALA A 130 -5.78 16.40 18.32
C ALA A 130 -7.12 16.91 18.86
N SER A 131 -8.19 16.13 18.74
CA SER A 131 -9.48 16.44 19.39
C SER A 131 -9.32 16.43 20.90
N ARG A 132 -8.70 15.38 21.46
CA ARG A 132 -8.52 15.25 22.89
C ARG A 132 -7.62 16.33 23.49
N LEU A 133 -6.55 16.72 22.81
CA LEU A 133 -5.70 17.84 23.21
C LEU A 133 -6.50 19.15 23.29
N ARG A 134 -7.35 19.43 22.28
CA ARG A 134 -8.22 20.62 22.29
C ARG A 134 -9.24 20.59 23.42
N GLU A 135 -9.77 19.42 23.78
CA GLU A 135 -10.68 19.28 24.93
C GLU A 135 -9.96 19.66 26.23
N ILE A 136 -8.72 19.20 26.42
CA ILE A 136 -7.92 19.51 27.62
C ILE A 136 -7.55 21.00 27.67
N GLU A 137 -7.18 21.59 26.52
CA GLU A 137 -6.86 23.03 26.42
C GLU A 137 -8.03 23.93 26.81
N ASN A 138 -9.28 23.49 26.56
CA ASN A 138 -10.50 24.22 26.88
C ASN A 138 -11.13 23.81 28.22
N ALA A 139 -10.54 22.85 28.94
CA ALA A 139 -11.06 22.41 30.23
C ALA A 139 -10.75 23.43 31.33
N ASP A 140 -11.61 23.47 32.36
CA ASP A 140 -11.31 24.23 33.56
C ASP A 140 -10.25 23.50 34.40
N LEU A 141 -9.05 24.07 34.46
CA LEU A 141 -7.89 23.53 35.18
C LEU A 141 -7.60 24.30 36.48
N SER A 142 -8.63 24.87 37.10
CA SER A 142 -8.51 25.63 38.34
C SER A 142 -8.13 24.77 39.55
N ASP A 143 -8.50 23.49 39.56
CA ASP A 143 -8.08 22.53 40.60
C ASP A 143 -6.64 22.03 40.33
N PRO A 144 -5.70 22.18 41.29
CA PRO A 144 -4.32 21.71 41.15
C PRO A 144 -4.16 20.22 40.83
N SER A 145 -5.05 19.36 41.33
CA SER A 145 -5.03 17.92 41.06
C SER A 145 -5.45 17.65 39.62
N ILE A 146 -6.56 18.24 39.18
CA ILE A 146 -7.07 18.11 37.80
C ILE A 146 -6.04 18.65 36.80
N LYS A 147 -5.40 19.77 37.13
CA LYS A 147 -4.34 20.37 36.32
C LYS A 147 -3.14 19.44 36.16
N LYS A 148 -2.71 18.76 37.23
CA LYS A 148 -1.59 17.83 37.17
C LYS A 148 -1.89 16.64 36.26
N ASP A 149 -3.09 16.07 36.38
CA ASP A 149 -3.50 14.91 35.58
C ASP A 149 -3.65 15.28 34.10
N ALA A 150 -4.24 16.46 33.82
CA ALA A 150 -4.35 17.01 32.47
C ALA A 150 -2.98 17.22 31.81
N LEU A 151 -1.99 17.76 32.54
CA LEU A 151 -0.63 17.94 32.00
C LEU A 151 0.05 16.60 31.72
N ALA A 152 -0.16 15.58 32.55
CA ALA A 152 0.38 14.24 32.30
C ALA A 152 -0.25 13.61 31.05
N GLU A 153 -1.56 13.76 30.87
CA GLU A 153 -2.28 13.29 29.68
C GLU A 153 -1.77 13.98 28.41
N VAL A 154 -1.57 15.31 28.44
CA VAL A 154 -1.01 16.08 27.30
C VAL A 154 0.35 15.53 26.88
N VAL A 155 1.25 15.28 27.83
CA VAL A 155 2.59 14.74 27.53
C VAL A 155 2.48 13.34 26.90
N GLN A 156 1.57 12.49 27.39
CA GLN A 156 1.35 11.16 26.81
C GLN A 156 0.80 11.26 25.38
N LEU A 157 -0.20 12.11 25.16
CA LEU A 157 -0.83 12.33 23.84
C LEU A 157 0.18 12.88 22.82
N GLN A 158 1.04 13.82 23.23
CA GLN A 158 2.12 14.34 22.38
C GLN A 158 3.10 13.25 21.98
N LYS A 159 3.53 12.39 22.91
CA LYS A 159 4.39 11.23 22.61
C LYS A 159 3.73 10.25 21.62
N MET A 160 2.43 9.99 21.78
CA MET A 160 1.68 9.14 20.85
C MET A 160 1.62 9.79 19.45
N HIS A 161 1.41 11.11 19.39
CA HIS A 161 1.40 11.86 18.14
C HIS A 161 2.77 11.79 17.43
N GLU A 162 3.86 12.05 18.14
CA GLU A 162 5.23 11.94 17.62
C GLU A 162 5.54 10.51 17.16
N HIS A 163 5.04 9.50 17.87
CA HIS A 163 5.20 8.11 17.43
C HIS A 163 4.53 7.87 16.08
N LEU A 164 3.36 8.47 15.84
CA LEU A 164 2.64 8.36 14.56
C LEU A 164 3.33 9.10 13.40
N ASP A 165 4.36 9.90 13.64
CA ASP A 165 5.23 10.46 12.58
C ASP A 165 6.26 9.45 12.05
N LYS A 166 6.46 8.33 12.77
CA LYS A 166 7.40 7.30 12.36
C LYS A 166 6.84 6.45 11.23
N GLN A 167 7.73 6.00 10.35
CA GLN A 167 7.41 5.08 9.26
C GLN A 167 7.76 3.65 9.67
N VAL A 168 6.86 2.70 9.34
CA VAL A 168 7.17 1.27 9.35
C VAL A 168 7.83 0.92 8.02
N ARG A 169 8.94 0.19 8.08
CA ARG A 169 9.67 -0.28 6.89
C ARG A 169 9.52 -1.79 6.79
N TRP A 170 9.12 -2.28 5.63
CA TRP A 170 9.01 -3.69 5.34
C TRP A 170 9.93 -4.05 4.17
N SER A 171 10.64 -5.17 4.27
CA SER A 171 11.44 -5.73 3.18
C SER A 171 10.66 -6.85 2.51
N PHE A 172 10.64 -6.85 1.18
CA PHE A 172 10.04 -7.91 0.38
C PHE A 172 11.16 -8.66 -0.34
N PRO A 173 11.05 -10.00 -0.52
CA PRO A 173 11.86 -10.72 -1.49
C PRO A 173 11.74 -10.03 -2.86
N GLN A 174 12.81 -9.95 -3.64
CA GLN A 174 12.69 -9.40 -4.98
C GLN A 174 11.86 -10.37 -5.84
N TRP A 175 10.69 -9.91 -6.29
CA TRP A 175 9.76 -10.70 -7.12
C TRP A 175 9.76 -10.27 -8.58
N LYS A 176 10.48 -9.18 -8.89
CA LYS A 176 10.72 -8.73 -10.25
C LYS A 176 12.14 -9.04 -10.68
N LEU A 177 12.29 -9.60 -11.86
CA LEU A 177 13.56 -9.64 -12.56
C LEU A 177 14.05 -8.21 -12.81
N ALA A 178 15.36 -8.01 -12.68
CA ALA A 178 15.95 -6.72 -13.05
C ALA A 178 15.74 -6.49 -14.55
N GLY A 179 14.81 -5.60 -14.89
CA GLY A 179 14.78 -4.96 -16.21
C GLY A 179 15.75 -3.78 -16.22
N GLU A 180 16.54 -3.65 -17.29
CA GLU A 180 17.20 -2.38 -17.63
C GLU A 180 16.17 -1.24 -17.81
#